data_AF-A0A1Q7TXM3-F1
#
_entry.id   AF-A0A1Q7TXM3-F1
#
_cell.length_a   1.000
_cell.length_b   1.000
_cell.length_c   1.000
_cell.angle_alpha   90.00
_cell.angle_beta   90.00
_cell.angle_gamma   90.00
#
_symmetry.space_group_name_H-M   'P 1'
#
loop_
_entity.id
_entity.type
_entity.pdbx_description
1 polymer ?
#
loop_
_entity_poly.entity_id
_entity_poly.type
_entity_poly.pdbx_seq_one_letter_code
_entity_poly.pdbx_strand_id
1 'polypeptide(L)'
;MLSREDAQRFLLGALGELAPDWEPVSDVTEVTAQDPNAWLSGVGTFGVILRHRTTQAMKVLGRRTGPQPAGYHRGISHLVLQAYSDRNTDPVRRYLEEVGMGKASNGRKPAFRAG
;
A
#
# COMPACT_ATOMS: atom_id res chain seq x y z
N MET A 1 7.17 14.71 11.19
CA MET A 1 6.49 13.48 10.71
C MET A 1 5.36 13.91 9.81
N LEU A 2 5.02 13.09 8.80
CA LEU A 2 3.92 13.39 7.87
C LEU A 2 2.60 13.38 8.64
N SER A 3 1.71 14.37 8.42
CA SER A 3 0.39 14.37 9.04
C SER A 3 -0.48 13.25 8.45
N ARG A 4 -1.54 12.87 9.16
CA ARG A 4 -2.51 11.88 8.67
C ARG A 4 -3.20 12.39 7.39
N GLU A 5 -3.55 13.67 7.38
CA GLU A 5 -4.22 14.34 6.28
C GLU A 5 -3.33 14.37 5.02
N ASP A 6 -2.05 14.69 5.19
CA ASP A 6 -1.08 14.66 4.09
C ASP A 6 -0.83 13.22 3.62
N ALA A 7 -0.71 12.26 4.54
CA ALA A 7 -0.57 10.85 4.18
C ALA A 7 -1.76 10.35 3.36
N GLN A 8 -2.98 10.73 3.74
CA GLN A 8 -4.19 10.41 3.00
C GLN A 8 -4.19 11.07 1.62
N ARG A 9 -3.87 12.35 1.53
CA ARG A 9 -3.79 13.09 0.27
C ARG A 9 -2.78 12.47 -0.69
N PHE A 10 -1.59 12.15 -0.21
CA PHE A 10 -0.51 11.58 -1.04
C PHE A 10 -0.80 10.15 -1.46
N LEU A 11 -1.38 9.33 -0.57
CA LEU A 11 -1.82 7.99 -0.94
C LEU A 11 -2.90 8.05 -2.03
N LEU A 12 -3.90 8.91 -1.89
CA LEU A 12 -4.98 9.08 -2.88
C LEU A 12 -4.44 9.52 -4.24
N GLY A 13 -3.50 10.49 -4.25
CA GLY A 13 -2.83 10.91 -5.48
C GLY A 13 -2.06 9.76 -6.13
N ALA A 14 -1.24 9.04 -5.37
CA ALA A 14 -0.45 7.93 -5.88
C ALA A 14 -1.32 6.78 -6.40
N LEU A 15 -2.42 6.45 -5.72
CA LEU A 15 -3.39 5.45 -6.20
C LEU A 15 -4.03 5.89 -7.51
N GLY A 16 -4.49 7.15 -7.61
CA GLY A 16 -5.08 7.68 -8.84
C GLY A 16 -4.12 7.64 -10.04
N GLU A 17 -2.83 7.85 -9.80
CA GLU A 17 -1.80 7.85 -10.84
C GLU A 17 -1.31 6.44 -11.21
N LEU A 18 -1.04 5.59 -10.21
CA LEU A 18 -0.28 4.35 -10.39
C LEU A 18 -1.11 3.06 -10.26
N ALA A 19 -2.24 3.13 -9.55
CA ALA A 19 -3.11 1.98 -9.27
C ALA A 19 -4.60 2.37 -9.24
N PRO A 20 -5.13 2.97 -10.33
CA PRO A 20 -6.47 3.59 -10.34
C PRO A 20 -7.62 2.61 -10.09
N ASP A 21 -7.38 1.32 -10.30
CA ASP A 21 -8.33 0.24 -10.02
C ASP A 21 -8.57 0.01 -8.52
N TRP A 22 -7.75 0.60 -7.65
CA TRP A 22 -7.85 0.48 -6.20
C TRP A 22 -8.34 1.79 -5.57
N GLU A 23 -9.20 1.66 -4.55
CA GLU A 23 -9.72 2.79 -3.79
C GLU A 23 -9.65 2.52 -2.28
N PRO A 24 -9.40 3.53 -1.44
CA PRO A 24 -9.54 3.37 0.00
C PRO A 24 -11.01 3.31 0.40
N VAL A 25 -11.31 2.35 1.26
CA VAL A 25 -12.64 2.17 1.89
C VAL A 25 -12.58 2.34 3.41
N SER A 26 -11.40 2.70 3.92
CA SER A 26 -11.20 3.21 5.28
C SER A 26 -10.36 4.47 5.22
N ASP A 27 -10.34 5.23 6.31
CA ASP A 27 -9.36 6.29 6.46
C ASP A 27 -7.93 5.72 6.55
N VAL A 28 -6.97 6.58 6.21
CA VAL A 28 -5.55 6.33 6.52
C VAL A 28 -5.33 6.57 8.00
N THR A 29 -4.64 5.65 8.67
CA THR A 29 -4.36 5.71 10.11
C THR A 29 -2.89 5.44 10.38
N GLU A 30 -2.30 6.13 11.34
CA GLU A 30 -0.94 5.79 11.77
C GLU A 30 -0.95 4.46 12.53
N VAL A 31 -0.05 3.55 12.16
CA VAL A 31 0.07 2.23 12.77
C VAL A 31 1.09 2.33 13.89
N THR A 32 0.67 1.99 15.11
CA THR A 32 1.53 2.02 16.29
C THR A 32 2.03 0.61 16.61
N ALA A 33 3.23 0.50 17.16
CA ALA A 33 3.79 -0.79 17.59
C ALA A 33 3.07 -1.39 18.82
N GLN A 34 2.16 -0.64 19.44
CA GLN A 34 1.40 -1.06 20.61
C GLN A 34 0.25 -2.02 20.26
N ASP A 35 -0.26 -1.99 19.01
CA ASP A 35 -1.23 -2.98 18.54
C ASP A 35 -0.51 -4.28 18.15
N PRO A 36 -0.79 -5.43 18.79
CA PRO A 36 -0.18 -6.71 18.41
C PRO A 36 -0.52 -7.15 16.98
N ASN A 37 -1.59 -6.61 16.39
CA ASN A 37 -1.95 -6.86 15.00
C ASN A 37 -1.27 -5.89 14.03
N ALA A 38 -0.50 -4.92 14.50
CA ALA A 38 0.21 -3.98 13.64
C ALA A 38 1.22 -4.71 12.73
N TRP A 39 1.27 -4.27 11.47
CA TRP A 39 2.28 -4.72 10.52
C TRP A 39 3.04 -3.54 9.93
N LEU A 40 4.10 -3.14 10.63
CA LEU A 40 4.90 -1.97 10.31
C LEU A 40 5.83 -2.19 9.10
N SER A 41 6.10 -1.10 8.38
CA SER A 41 7.16 -1.01 7.36
C SER A 41 8.39 -0.22 7.83
N GLY A 42 8.29 0.42 9.00
CA GLY A 42 9.31 1.30 9.58
C GLY A 42 8.68 2.32 10.53
N VAL A 43 9.48 3.27 11.03
CA VAL A 43 8.98 4.43 11.79
C VAL A 43 8.00 5.22 10.90
N GLY A 44 6.91 5.74 11.48
CA GLY A 44 5.89 6.49 10.73
C GLY A 44 5.21 5.66 9.65
N THR A 45 4.64 4.50 10.01
CA THR A 45 3.90 3.65 9.07
C THR A 45 2.42 4.00 9.12
N PHE A 46 1.78 4.05 7.95
CA PHE A 46 0.33 4.22 7.81
C PHE A 46 -0.36 2.96 7.31
N GLY A 47 -1.57 2.71 7.81
CA GLY A 47 -2.44 1.60 7.46
C GLY A 47 -3.73 2.10 6.83
N VAL A 48 -4.31 1.27 5.96
CA VAL A 48 -5.52 1.58 5.19
C VAL A 48 -6.11 0.28 4.63
N ILE A 49 -7.43 0.25 4.45
CA ILE A 49 -8.13 -0.81 3.74
C ILE A 49 -8.46 -0.31 2.34
N LEU A 50 -8.06 -1.09 1.35
CA LEU A 50 -8.25 -0.81 -0.06
C LEU A 50 -9.16 -1.86 -0.69
N ARG A 51 -9.95 -1.44 -1.67
CA ARG A 51 -10.82 -2.30 -2.46
C ARG A 51 -10.56 -2.09 -3.94
N HIS A 52 -10.49 -3.19 -4.68
CA HIS A 52 -10.46 -3.14 -6.12
C HIS A 52 -11.86 -2.81 -6.65
N ARG A 53 -11.99 -1.77 -7.47
CA ARG A 53 -13.26 -1.22 -7.96
C ARG A 53 -14.12 -2.27 -8.67
N THR A 54 -13.53 -3.06 -9.59
CA THR A 54 -14.26 -4.06 -10.37
C THR A 54 -14.44 -5.40 -9.65
N THR A 55 -13.36 -5.99 -9.14
CA THR A 55 -13.38 -7.35 -8.58
C THR A 55 -13.83 -7.41 -7.12
N GLN A 56 -13.96 -6.25 -6.47
CA GLN A 56 -14.21 -6.13 -5.03
C GLN A 56 -13.15 -6.83 -4.15
N ALA A 57 -11.98 -7.15 -4.72
CA ALA A 57 -10.87 -7.72 -3.97
C ALA A 57 -10.39 -6.73 -2.91
N MET A 58 -10.16 -7.23 -1.70
CA MET A 58 -9.77 -6.40 -0.54
C MET A 58 -8.28 -6.55 -0.25
N LYS A 59 -7.64 -5.44 0.10
CA LYS A 59 -6.28 -5.40 0.65
C LYS A 59 -6.26 -4.60 1.94
N VAL A 60 -5.59 -5.13 2.95
CA VAL A 60 -5.40 -4.49 4.24
C VAL A 60 -3.93 -4.20 4.41
N LEU A 61 -3.59 -2.92 4.51
CA LEU A 61 -2.24 -2.43 4.76
C LEU A 61 -2.09 -2.07 6.24
N GLY A 62 -0.96 -2.44 6.84
CA GLY A 62 -0.62 -2.03 8.20
C GLY A 62 -1.18 -2.93 9.30
N ARG A 63 -1.90 -3.99 8.96
CA ARG A 63 -2.46 -4.96 9.91
C ARG A 63 -2.23 -6.39 9.43
N ARG A 64 -2.11 -7.32 10.38
CA ARG A 64 -1.94 -8.77 10.14
C ARG A 64 -3.26 -9.52 10.04
N THR A 65 -4.35 -8.93 10.54
CA THR A 65 -5.66 -9.55 10.67
C THR A 65 -6.77 -8.53 10.38
N GLY A 66 -7.97 -9.01 10.05
CA GLY A 66 -9.08 -8.17 9.61
C GLY A 66 -10.19 -8.95 8.88
N PRO A 67 -10.99 -8.26 8.03
CA PRO A 67 -12.04 -8.89 7.23
C PRO A 67 -11.49 -9.96 6.28
N GLN A 68 -12.23 -11.05 6.11
CA GLN A 68 -11.92 -12.07 5.11
C GLN A 68 -13.05 -12.15 4.07
N PRO A 69 -12.73 -12.35 2.78
CA PRO A 69 -11.40 -12.55 2.20
C PRO A 69 -10.65 -11.22 1.94
N ALA A 70 -9.39 -11.11 2.38
CA ALA A 70 -8.51 -9.96 2.08
C ALA A 70 -7.03 -10.37 2.02
N GLY A 71 -6.26 -9.66 1.21
CA GLY A 71 -4.79 -9.75 1.21
C GLY A 71 -4.18 -8.81 2.25
N TYR A 72 -3.30 -9.34 3.11
CA TYR A 72 -2.67 -8.58 4.19
C TYR A 72 -1.22 -8.22 3.83
N HIS A 73 -0.87 -6.96 4.05
CA HIS A 73 0.46 -6.45 3.76
C HIS A 73 0.93 -5.49 4.87
N ARG A 74 2.24 -5.23 4.89
CA ARG A 74 2.80 -4.13 5.70
C ARG A 74 2.12 -2.81 5.35
N GLY A 75 2.13 -1.87 6.29
CA GLY A 75 1.68 -0.51 6.01
C GLY A 75 2.65 0.24 5.10
N ILE A 76 2.28 1.44 4.68
CA ILE A 76 3.11 2.31 3.86
C ILE A 76 3.90 3.28 4.75
N SER A 77 5.21 3.38 4.53
CA SER A 77 6.06 4.29 5.29
C SER A 77 5.83 5.76 4.89
N HIS A 78 5.90 6.67 5.86
CA HIS A 78 5.89 8.11 5.62
C HIS A 78 6.98 8.55 4.64
N LEU A 79 8.14 7.87 4.57
CA LEU A 79 9.20 8.19 3.61
C LEU A 79 8.76 7.90 2.17
N VAL A 80 8.00 6.83 1.96
CA VAL A 80 7.46 6.47 0.65
C VAL A 80 6.44 7.53 0.19
N LEU A 81 5.56 7.97 1.09
CA LEU A 81 4.58 9.03 0.81
C LEU A 81 5.24 10.40 0.64
N GLN A 82 6.27 10.71 1.43
CA GLN A 82 7.04 11.94 1.31
C GLN A 82 7.75 12.02 -0.04
N ALA A 83 8.38 10.92 -0.49
CA ALA A 83 9.01 10.88 -1.81
C ALA A 83 8.01 11.21 -2.94
N TYR A 84 6.76 10.71 -2.83
CA TYR A 84 5.71 11.06 -3.79
C TYR A 84 5.38 12.56 -3.79
N SER A 85 5.29 13.20 -2.61
CA SER A 85 5.15 14.65 -2.48
C SER A 85 6.29 15.41 -3.16
N ASP A 86 7.51 14.88 -3.06
CA ASP A 86 8.72 15.46 -3.67
C ASP A 86 8.85 15.11 -5.16
N ARG A 87 7.77 14.61 -5.78
CA ARG A 87 7.65 14.18 -7.19
C ARG A 87 8.55 12.99 -7.56
N ASN A 88 9.05 12.26 -6.59
CA ASN A 88 9.74 10.99 -6.79
C ASN A 88 8.74 9.83 -6.63
N THR A 89 8.24 9.31 -7.75
CA THR A 89 7.20 8.27 -7.75
C THR A 89 7.72 6.83 -7.66
N ASP A 90 9.04 6.60 -7.80
CA ASP A 90 9.62 5.24 -7.81
C ASP A 90 9.38 4.48 -6.49
N PRO A 91 9.59 5.06 -5.29
CA PRO A 91 9.35 4.34 -4.03
C PRO A 91 7.90 3.89 -3.87
N VAL A 92 6.93 4.76 -4.18
CA VAL A 92 5.51 4.43 -4.04
C VAL A 92 5.07 3.44 -5.11
N ARG A 93 5.60 3.53 -6.34
CA ARG A 93 5.35 2.55 -7.39
C ARG A 93 5.80 1.16 -6.98
N ARG A 94 7.05 1.01 -6.54
CA ARG A 94 7.60 -0.30 -6.10
C ARG A 94 6.78 -0.88 -4.96
N TYR A 95 6.44 -0.04 -3.97
CA TYR A 95 5.58 -0.47 -2.87
C TYR A 95 4.22 -1.00 -3.36
N LEU A 96 3.54 -0.28 -4.28
CA LEU A 96 2.26 -0.72 -4.84
C LEU A 96 2.39 -2.01 -5.66
N GLU A 97 3.49 -2.21 -6.38
CA GLU A 97 3.78 -3.44 -7.11
C GLU A 97 4.03 -4.63 -6.14
N GLU A 98 4.81 -4.43 -5.09
CA GLU A 98 5.11 -5.43 -4.06
C GLU A 98 3.84 -5.94 -3.36
N VAL A 99 2.88 -5.05 -3.10
CA VAL A 99 1.58 -5.42 -2.54
C VAL A 99 0.57 -5.89 -3.60
N GLY A 100 0.97 -6.00 -4.86
CA GLY A 100 0.15 -6.54 -5.95
C GLY A 100 -0.98 -5.62 -6.39
N MET A 101 -0.80 -4.30 -6.30
CA MET A 101 -1.72 -3.26 -6.79
C MET A 101 -1.22 -2.53 -8.03
N GLY A 102 0.08 -2.54 -8.28
CA GLY A 102 0.63 -2.00 -9.53
C GLY A 102 0.07 -2.75 -10.74
N LYS A 103 -0.07 -2.05 -11.87
CA LYS A 103 -0.26 -2.72 -13.16
C LYS A 103 0.84 -3.76 -13.26
N ALA A 104 0.48 -5.04 -13.36
CA ALA A 104 1.44 -6.04 -13.74
C ALA A 104 2.12 -5.52 -15.00
N SER A 105 3.40 -5.16 -14.92
CA SER A 105 4.23 -5.23 -16.10
C SER A 105 4.01 -6.67 -16.57
N ASN A 106 3.36 -6.81 -17.72
CA ASN A 106 3.10 -8.09 -18.32
C ASN A 106 4.48 -8.65 -18.72
N GLY A 107 5.16 -9.27 -17.77
CA GLY A 107 6.61 -9.25 -17.71
C GLY A 107 7.14 -10.37 -16.82
N ARG A 108 6.84 -11.61 -17.24
CA ARG A 108 7.75 -12.76 -17.14
C ARG A 108 8.31 -13.04 -15.73
N LYS A 109 7.66 -13.95 -15.00
CA LYS A 109 8.38 -14.77 -14.01
C LYS A 109 9.58 -15.40 -14.73
N PRO A 110 10.85 -15.22 -14.30
CA PRO A 110 11.90 -16.09 -14.76
C PRO A 110 11.58 -17.49 -14.23
N ALA A 111 11.15 -18.37 -15.14
CA ALA A 111 11.13 -19.79 -14.87
C ALA A 111 12.60 -20.21 -14.69
N PHE A 112 13.05 -20.30 -13.44
CA PHE A 112 14.25 -21.05 -13.11
C PHE A 112 13.95 -22.52 -13.46
N ARG A 113 14.42 -22.94 -14.64
CA ARG A 113 14.63 -24.36 -14.93
C ARG A 113 15.96 -24.74 -14.29
N ALA A 114 15.89 -25.55 -13.24
CA ALA A 114 17.05 -26.31 -12.78
C ALA A 114 17.40 -27.33 -13.87
N GLY A 115 18.65 -27.30 -14.31
CA GLY A 115 19.30 -28.40 -15.03
C GLY A 115 19.89 -29.40 -14.05
#